data_AF-A0AAF0E4X1-F1
#
_entry.id   AF-A0AAF0E4X1-F1
#
_cell.length_a   1.000
_cell.length_b   1.000
_cell.length_c   1.000
_cell.angle_alpha   90.00
_cell.angle_beta   90.00
_cell.angle_gamma   90.00
#
_symmetry.space_group_name_H-M   'P 1'
#
loop_
_entity.id
_entity.type
_entity.pdbx_description
1 polymer ?
#
loop_
_entity_poly.entity_id
_entity_poly.type
_entity_poly.pdbx_seq_one_letter_code
_entity_poly.pdbx_strand_id
1 'polypeptide(L)'
;MNAARCVARAKDLSSVAGIARALREAGRDAHACWSEARWVMDDVRRQHRLSARAPLPPRATQQVADMLARLARDEPIAYVLGTQPFGPIDVQVRAPVLIPRPETESWALRVAAQLEASMRRVPRPMHIVDLCAGTGCIGLVLAHALRHVRDVRVTLADNDPEALALCVANRGRVPCGATRVAVRALDLWDAAAAAQLGPYDLLVCNPPYIAADEHATLDVSVRAYESRRALVGDTPNTDGLDYYRRLAELLPQGYMRATRDRALPSAVLEVGAGQAPAVESLVREAGHGLFTTETV
;
A
#
# COMPACT_ATOMS: atom_id res chain seq x y z
N MET A 1 25.54 -20.09 -11.70
CA MET A 1 25.22 -19.51 -13.03
C MET A 1 24.49 -18.20 -12.76
N ASN A 2 24.88 -17.06 -13.36
CA ASN A 2 24.17 -15.78 -13.11
C ASN A 2 22.74 -15.90 -13.64
N ALA A 3 21.72 -15.73 -12.80
CA ALA A 3 20.30 -15.90 -13.16
C ALA A 3 19.90 -15.03 -14.37
N ALA A 4 20.50 -13.84 -14.53
CA ALA A 4 20.29 -12.99 -15.71
C ALA A 4 20.87 -13.60 -17.01
N ARG A 5 21.93 -14.41 -16.92
CA ARG A 5 22.47 -15.16 -18.08
C ARG A 5 21.58 -16.35 -18.45
N CYS A 6 20.80 -16.92 -17.52
CA CYS A 6 19.83 -17.97 -17.83
C CYS A 6 18.67 -17.39 -18.66
N VAL A 7 18.12 -16.25 -18.24
CA VAL A 7 17.04 -15.56 -18.98
C VAL A 7 17.48 -15.14 -20.38
N ALA A 8 18.69 -14.59 -20.52
CA ALA A 8 19.24 -14.21 -21.84
C ALA A 8 19.45 -15.38 -22.81
N ARG A 9 19.48 -16.62 -22.30
CA ARG A 9 19.64 -17.85 -23.10
C ARG A 9 18.31 -18.57 -23.34
N ALA A 10 17.21 -18.08 -22.77
CA ALA A 10 15.90 -18.69 -22.94
C ALA A 10 15.48 -18.67 -24.42
N LYS A 11 15.20 -19.85 -24.96
CA LYS A 11 14.90 -20.04 -26.39
C LYS A 11 13.45 -19.71 -26.77
N ASP A 12 12.54 -19.71 -25.80
CA ASP A 12 11.12 -19.39 -26.01
C ASP A 12 10.61 -18.46 -24.91
N LEU A 13 10.42 -17.19 -25.26
CA LEU A 13 9.77 -16.16 -24.44
C LEU A 13 8.42 -15.72 -25.04
N SER A 14 7.91 -16.48 -26.02
CA SER A 14 6.67 -16.16 -26.73
C SER A 14 5.43 -16.77 -26.06
N SER A 15 5.63 -17.69 -25.12
CA SER A 15 4.60 -18.45 -24.44
C SER A 15 4.75 -18.38 -22.92
N VAL A 16 3.63 -18.53 -22.18
CA VAL A 16 3.64 -18.61 -20.71
C VAL A 16 4.49 -19.79 -20.23
N ALA A 17 4.40 -20.94 -20.90
CA ALA A 17 5.19 -22.13 -20.57
C ALA A 17 6.70 -21.90 -20.76
N GLY A 18 7.09 -21.17 -21.82
CA GLY A 18 8.47 -20.79 -22.07
C GLY A 18 9.03 -19.85 -21.00
N ILE A 19 8.26 -18.81 -20.64
CA ILE A 19 8.61 -17.89 -19.55
C ILE A 19 8.73 -18.61 -18.21
N ALA A 20 7.75 -19.44 -17.84
CA ALA A 20 7.75 -20.17 -16.57
C ALA A 20 8.97 -21.10 -16.46
N ARG A 21 9.37 -21.73 -17.58
CA ARG A 21 10.58 -22.55 -17.64
C ARG A 21 11.84 -21.70 -17.43
N ALA A 22 11.94 -20.55 -18.10
CA ALA A 22 13.07 -19.65 -17.96
C ALA A 22 13.24 -19.13 -16.51
N LEU A 23 12.13 -18.79 -15.83
CA LEU A 23 12.15 -18.41 -14.42
C LEU A 23 12.63 -19.56 -13.52
N ARG A 24 12.13 -20.78 -13.75
CA ARG A 24 12.56 -21.97 -13.01
C ARG A 24 14.05 -22.27 -13.21
N GLU A 25 14.55 -22.17 -14.43
CA GLU A 25 15.99 -22.33 -14.75
C GLU A 25 16.86 -21.21 -14.15
N ALA A 26 16.27 -20.04 -13.86
CA ALA A 26 16.90 -18.94 -13.15
C ALA A 26 16.89 -19.13 -11.61
N GLY A 27 16.28 -20.20 -11.09
CA GLY A 27 16.25 -20.52 -9.67
C GLY A 27 15.08 -19.93 -8.89
N ARG A 28 14.06 -19.39 -9.58
CA ARG A 28 12.83 -18.90 -8.94
C ARG A 28 12.00 -20.04 -8.38
N ASP A 29 11.19 -19.74 -7.38
CA ASP A 29 10.23 -20.67 -6.81
C ASP A 29 9.31 -21.25 -7.89
N ALA A 30 9.30 -22.58 -8.02
CA ALA A 30 8.54 -23.30 -9.01
C ALA A 30 7.03 -23.10 -8.86
N HIS A 31 6.54 -22.83 -7.64
CA HIS A 31 5.13 -22.57 -7.39
C HIS A 31 4.69 -21.20 -7.93
N ALA A 32 5.56 -20.19 -7.88
CA ALA A 32 5.28 -18.83 -8.38
C ALA A 32 5.48 -18.68 -9.90
N CYS A 33 6.41 -19.44 -10.49
CA CYS A 33 6.85 -19.27 -11.89
C CYS A 33 5.70 -19.22 -12.91
N TRP A 34 4.66 -20.06 -12.76
CA TRP A 34 3.55 -20.10 -13.71
C TRP A 34 2.65 -18.86 -13.61
N SER A 35 2.34 -18.40 -12.40
CA SER A 35 1.53 -17.21 -12.17
C SER A 35 2.28 -15.96 -12.63
N GLU A 36 3.56 -15.85 -12.29
CA GLU A 36 4.41 -14.74 -12.73
C GLU A 36 4.56 -14.69 -14.25
N ALA A 37 4.77 -15.85 -14.89
CA ALA A 37 4.83 -15.95 -16.34
C ALA A 37 3.55 -15.47 -17.00
N ARG A 38 2.40 -15.84 -16.43
CA ARG A 38 1.09 -15.40 -16.91
C ARG A 38 0.93 -13.90 -16.75
N TRP A 39 1.22 -13.35 -15.57
CA TRP A 39 1.08 -11.91 -15.31
C TRP A 39 2.01 -11.06 -16.18
N VAL A 40 3.27 -11.48 -16.39
CA VAL A 40 4.19 -10.82 -17.32
C VAL A 40 3.62 -10.82 -18.74
N MET A 41 3.14 -11.98 -19.22
CA MET A 41 2.57 -12.09 -20.57
C MET A 41 1.31 -11.23 -20.72
N ASP A 42 0.41 -11.27 -19.75
CA ASP A 42 -0.84 -10.50 -19.75
C ASP A 42 -0.56 -8.99 -19.73
N ASP A 43 0.40 -8.55 -18.91
CA ASP A 43 0.82 -7.14 -18.83
C ASP A 43 1.45 -6.65 -20.13
N VAL A 44 2.41 -7.38 -20.70
CA VAL A 44 3.02 -7.02 -21.98
C VAL A 44 1.97 -6.97 -23.09
N ARG A 45 1.10 -7.97 -23.19
CA ARG A 45 0.04 -7.96 -24.21
C ARG A 45 -0.89 -6.77 -24.06
N ARG A 46 -1.28 -6.42 -22.83
CA ARG A 46 -2.12 -5.26 -22.52
C ARG A 46 -1.45 -3.95 -22.94
N GLN A 47 -0.18 -3.75 -22.60
CA GLN A 47 0.57 -2.54 -22.94
C GLN A 47 0.74 -2.36 -24.46
N HIS A 48 0.92 -3.46 -25.19
CA HIS A 48 1.04 -3.47 -26.66
C HIS A 48 -0.30 -3.62 -27.39
N ARG A 49 -1.44 -3.66 -26.67
CA ARG A 49 -2.80 -3.84 -27.21
C ARG A 49 -2.95 -5.08 -28.10
N LEU A 50 -2.34 -6.19 -27.69
CA LEU A 50 -2.32 -7.45 -28.43
C LEU A 50 -3.48 -8.36 -28.00
N SER A 51 -4.09 -9.07 -28.95
CA SER A 51 -5.03 -10.15 -28.63
C SER A 51 -4.30 -11.36 -28.02
N ALA A 52 -5.01 -12.25 -27.34
CA ALA A 52 -4.41 -13.39 -26.63
C ALA A 52 -3.57 -14.33 -27.53
N ARG A 53 -3.92 -14.45 -28.82
CA ARG A 53 -3.25 -15.34 -29.78
C ARG A 53 -2.29 -14.61 -30.72
N ALA A 54 -2.21 -13.28 -30.66
CA ALA A 54 -1.29 -12.55 -31.52
C ALA A 54 0.17 -12.91 -31.19
N PRO A 55 1.06 -13.04 -32.20
CA PRO A 55 2.48 -13.18 -31.96
C PRO A 55 3.02 -11.91 -31.28
N LEU A 56 4.01 -12.07 -30.41
CA LEU A 56 4.67 -10.91 -29.78
C LEU A 56 5.59 -10.23 -30.80
N PRO A 57 5.47 -8.91 -31.01
CA PRO A 57 6.44 -8.16 -31.80
C PRO A 57 7.79 -8.09 -31.07
N PRO A 58 8.91 -7.82 -31.78
CA PRO A 58 10.25 -7.82 -31.19
C PRO A 58 10.39 -6.95 -29.93
N ARG A 59 9.75 -5.78 -29.91
CA ARG A 59 9.75 -4.87 -28.74
C ARG A 59 9.05 -5.49 -27.53
N ALA A 60 7.95 -6.21 -27.73
CA ALA A 60 7.24 -6.90 -26.66
C ALA A 60 8.05 -8.10 -26.14
N THR A 61 8.70 -8.85 -27.05
CA THR A 61 9.60 -9.95 -26.66
C THR A 61 10.79 -9.44 -25.83
N GLN A 62 11.38 -8.30 -26.22
CA GLN A 62 12.45 -7.68 -25.45
C GLN A 62 11.95 -7.23 -24.06
N GLN A 63 10.76 -6.63 -23.99
CA GLN A 63 10.17 -6.23 -22.72
C GLN A 63 9.94 -7.42 -21.78
N VAL A 64 9.45 -8.56 -22.31
CA VAL A 64 9.36 -9.81 -21.54
C VAL A 64 10.74 -10.20 -21.00
N ALA A 65 11.77 -10.23 -21.85
CA ALA A 65 13.12 -10.59 -21.43
C ALA A 65 13.66 -9.67 -20.31
N ASP A 66 13.40 -8.36 -20.40
CA ASP A 66 13.80 -7.38 -19.38
C ASP A 66 13.06 -7.62 -18.05
N MET A 67 11.76 -7.91 -18.09
CA MET A 67 10.95 -8.24 -16.92
C MET A 67 11.43 -9.54 -16.25
N LEU A 68 11.75 -10.58 -17.03
CA LEU A 68 12.30 -11.83 -16.51
C LEU A 68 13.68 -11.62 -15.89
N ALA A 69 14.53 -10.76 -16.46
CA ALA A 69 15.83 -10.46 -15.89
C ALA A 69 15.72 -9.78 -14.52
N ARG A 70 14.69 -8.95 -14.32
CA ARG A 70 14.35 -8.35 -13.02
C ARG A 70 13.85 -9.40 -12.03
N LEU A 71 12.90 -10.24 -12.42
CA LEU A 71 12.45 -11.38 -11.60
C LEU A 71 13.60 -12.32 -11.25
N ALA A 72 14.53 -12.60 -12.16
CA ALA A 72 15.70 -13.44 -11.87
C ALA A 72 16.63 -12.88 -10.76
N ARG A 73 16.42 -11.64 -10.29
CA ARG A 73 17.12 -11.02 -9.15
C ARG A 73 16.24 -10.89 -7.91
N ASP A 74 15.17 -11.67 -7.85
CA ASP A 74 14.19 -11.64 -6.75
C ASP A 74 13.48 -10.29 -6.57
N GLU A 75 13.44 -9.45 -7.61
CA GLU A 75 12.62 -8.25 -7.60
C GLU A 75 11.13 -8.64 -7.50
N PRO A 76 10.36 -8.03 -6.57
CA PRO A 76 8.94 -8.29 -6.45
C PRO A 76 8.19 -8.10 -7.76
N ILE A 77 7.29 -9.04 -8.08
CA ILE A 77 6.51 -8.98 -9.32
C ILE A 77 5.70 -7.69 -9.46
N ALA A 78 5.18 -7.14 -8.36
CA ALA A 78 4.44 -5.87 -8.38
C ALA A 78 5.30 -4.71 -8.90
N TYR A 79 6.58 -4.63 -8.51
CA TYR A 79 7.52 -3.65 -9.06
C TYR A 79 7.90 -3.95 -10.51
N VAL A 80 8.00 -5.22 -10.89
CA VAL A 80 8.25 -5.61 -12.28
C VAL A 80 7.11 -5.18 -13.20
N LEU A 81 5.86 -5.37 -12.76
CA LEU A 81 4.64 -4.92 -13.45
C LEU A 81 4.40 -3.41 -13.33
N GLY A 82 4.89 -2.78 -12.26
CA GLY A 82 4.71 -1.36 -11.94
C GLY A 82 3.34 -1.02 -11.36
N THR A 83 2.50 -2.02 -11.06
CA THR A 83 1.16 -1.86 -10.49
C THR A 83 0.82 -2.97 -9.51
N GLN A 84 -0.02 -2.65 -8.53
CA GLN A 84 -0.59 -3.58 -7.56
C GLN A 84 -2.12 -3.37 -7.51
N PRO A 85 -2.94 -4.40 -7.73
CA PRO A 85 -4.36 -4.33 -7.47
C PRO A 85 -4.65 -4.10 -5.98
N PHE A 86 -5.67 -3.30 -5.68
CA PHE A 86 -6.14 -3.03 -4.33
C PHE A 86 -7.67 -2.84 -4.36
N GLY A 87 -8.41 -3.94 -4.28
CA GLY A 87 -9.85 -4.01 -4.48
C GLY A 87 -10.28 -3.50 -5.86
N PRO A 88 -11.15 -2.48 -5.95
CA PRO A 88 -11.64 -1.97 -7.23
C PRO A 88 -10.67 -1.01 -7.94
N ILE A 89 -9.49 -0.74 -7.35
CA ILE A 89 -8.49 0.19 -7.90
C ILE A 89 -7.18 -0.53 -8.21
N ASP A 90 -6.45 -0.03 -9.20
CA ASP A 90 -5.05 -0.39 -9.44
C ASP A 90 -4.17 0.80 -9.05
N VAL A 91 -3.21 0.57 -8.15
CA VAL A 91 -2.22 1.57 -7.77
C VAL A 91 -0.88 1.29 -8.44
N GLN A 92 -0.21 2.33 -8.90
CA GLN A 92 1.19 2.23 -9.30
C GLN A 92 2.05 1.95 -8.08
N VAL A 93 3.04 1.10 -8.28
CA VAL A 93 4.05 0.76 -7.27
C VAL A 93 5.44 0.85 -7.90
N ARG A 94 6.42 1.21 -7.08
CA ARG A 94 7.83 1.20 -7.44
C ARG A 94 8.68 1.11 -6.18
N ALA A 95 9.82 0.43 -6.29
CA ALA A 95 10.80 0.43 -5.22
C ALA A 95 11.25 1.87 -4.92
N PRO A 96 11.49 2.22 -3.65
CA PRO A 96 11.42 1.37 -2.46
C PRO A 96 10.08 1.48 -1.69
N VAL A 97 9.03 2.09 -2.25
CA VAL A 97 7.77 2.31 -1.51
C VAL A 97 7.04 0.98 -1.26
N LEU A 98 6.64 0.73 -0.02
CA LEU A 98 5.92 -0.49 0.43
C LEU A 98 4.83 -0.91 -0.57
N ILE A 99 4.87 -2.18 -1.00
CA ILE A 99 3.82 -2.75 -1.84
C ILE A 99 2.59 -3.00 -0.96
N PRO A 100 1.39 -2.52 -1.34
CA PRO A 100 0.15 -2.78 -0.60
C PRO A 100 -0.05 -4.26 -0.35
N ARG A 101 -0.36 -4.62 0.91
CA ARG A 101 -0.53 -6.01 1.33
C ARG A 101 -1.99 -6.45 1.29
N PRO A 102 -2.28 -7.75 1.03
CA PRO A 102 -3.65 -8.28 1.04
C PRO A 102 -4.39 -8.08 2.37
N GLU A 103 -3.66 -8.12 3.48
CA GLU A 103 -4.20 -7.88 4.82
C GLU A 103 -4.70 -6.44 4.94
N THR A 104 -3.90 -5.47 4.47
CA THR A 104 -4.28 -4.05 4.38
C THR A 104 -5.49 -3.84 3.47
N GLU A 105 -5.52 -4.53 2.33
CA GLU A 105 -6.64 -4.49 1.37
C GLU A 105 -7.95 -4.93 2.03
N SER A 106 -7.91 -6.05 2.77
CA SER A 106 -9.09 -6.65 3.41
C SER A 106 -9.80 -5.68 4.36
N TRP A 107 -9.07 -5.07 5.29
CA TRP A 107 -9.69 -4.14 6.24
C TRP A 107 -10.05 -2.80 5.59
N ALA A 108 -9.23 -2.29 4.65
CA ALA A 108 -9.51 -1.03 3.98
C ALA A 108 -10.81 -1.11 3.16
N LEU A 109 -11.08 -2.25 2.51
CA LEU A 109 -12.35 -2.50 1.79
C LEU A 109 -13.54 -2.61 2.74
N ARG A 110 -13.36 -3.21 3.92
CA ARG A 110 -14.42 -3.24 4.94
C ARG A 110 -14.78 -1.83 5.42
N VAL A 111 -13.77 -1.00 5.72
CA VAL A 111 -13.96 0.41 6.08
C VAL A 111 -14.63 1.17 4.94
N ALA A 112 -14.18 0.98 3.69
CA ALA A 112 -14.77 1.60 2.51
C ALA A 112 -16.27 1.30 2.38
N ALA A 113 -16.65 0.03 2.53
CA ALA A 113 -18.04 -0.42 2.45
C ALA A 113 -18.91 0.15 3.58
N GLN A 114 -18.39 0.21 4.81
CA GLN A 114 -19.07 0.81 5.96
C GLN A 114 -19.30 2.31 5.76
N LEU A 115 -18.28 3.04 5.30
CA LEU A 115 -18.39 4.46 4.98
C LEU A 115 -19.40 4.70 3.86
N GLU A 116 -19.34 3.94 2.77
CA GLU A 116 -20.29 4.07 1.67
C GLU A 116 -21.73 3.84 2.14
N ALA A 117 -21.97 2.80 2.95
CA ALA A 117 -23.29 2.50 3.51
C ALA A 117 -23.78 3.62 4.44
N SER A 118 -22.92 4.14 5.34
CA SER A 118 -23.27 5.26 6.24
C SER A 118 -23.61 6.53 5.44
N MET A 119 -22.78 6.89 4.45
CA MET A 119 -22.96 8.11 3.65
C MET A 119 -24.14 8.02 2.68
N ARG A 120 -24.55 6.82 2.25
CA ARG A 120 -25.80 6.61 1.49
C ARG A 120 -27.04 6.84 2.36
N ARG A 121 -26.98 6.47 3.64
CA ARG A 121 -28.10 6.70 4.59
C ARG A 121 -28.19 8.16 5.01
N VAL A 122 -27.06 8.77 5.35
CA VAL A 122 -26.99 10.16 5.82
C VAL A 122 -25.78 10.86 5.19
N PRO A 123 -25.95 11.51 4.01
CA PRO A 123 -24.88 12.28 3.39
C PRO A 123 -24.45 13.45 4.29
N ARG A 124 -23.14 13.62 4.48
CA ARG A 124 -22.55 14.69 5.30
C ARG A 124 -21.13 15.04 4.83
N PRO A 125 -20.64 16.24 5.11
CA PRO A 125 -19.22 16.54 4.92
C PRO A 125 -18.35 15.59 5.76
N MET A 126 -17.22 15.17 5.21
CA MET A 126 -16.28 14.27 5.87
C MET A 126 -14.84 14.58 5.47
N HIS A 127 -13.93 14.59 6.43
CA HIS A 127 -12.50 14.67 6.20
C HIS A 127 -11.82 13.40 6.73
N ILE A 128 -11.20 12.65 5.82
CA ILE A 128 -10.43 11.45 6.12
C ILE A 128 -8.95 11.77 6.00
N VAL A 129 -8.14 11.31 6.94
CA VAL A 129 -6.68 11.40 6.88
C VAL A 129 -6.12 9.98 6.80
N ASP A 130 -5.28 9.73 5.81
CA ASP A 130 -4.48 8.52 5.63
C ASP A 130 -3.04 8.85 5.99
N LEU A 131 -2.60 8.42 7.18
CA LEU A 131 -1.24 8.61 7.69
C LEU A 131 -0.34 7.45 7.30
N CYS A 132 0.94 7.75 7.04
CA CYS A 132 1.89 6.79 6.49
C CYS A 132 1.39 6.23 5.15
N ALA A 133 0.90 7.14 4.29
CA ALA A 133 0.10 6.79 3.12
C ALA A 133 0.85 5.88 2.12
N GLY A 134 2.17 5.94 2.03
CA GLY A 134 2.95 5.11 1.12
C GLY A 134 2.53 5.32 -0.34
N THR A 135 1.88 4.31 -0.92
CA THR A 135 1.32 4.38 -2.28
C THR A 135 0.01 5.20 -2.36
N GLY A 136 -0.60 5.48 -1.21
CA GLY A 136 -1.92 6.08 -1.04
C GLY A 136 -3.07 5.08 -1.15
N CYS A 137 -2.79 3.75 -1.16
CA CYS A 137 -3.79 2.73 -1.46
C CYS A 137 -5.04 2.79 -0.55
N ILE A 138 -4.85 2.98 0.76
CA ILE A 138 -5.93 3.06 1.73
C ILE A 138 -6.80 4.29 1.44
N GLY A 139 -6.22 5.50 1.51
CA GLY A 139 -6.98 6.73 1.29
C GLY A 139 -7.61 6.81 -0.10
N LEU A 140 -6.95 6.28 -1.14
CA LEU A 140 -7.49 6.26 -2.50
C LEU A 140 -8.66 5.28 -2.66
N VAL A 141 -8.64 4.10 -2.02
CA VAL A 141 -9.78 3.17 -2.09
C VAL A 141 -10.99 3.74 -1.36
N LEU A 142 -10.78 4.40 -0.22
CA LEU A 142 -11.83 5.12 0.50
C LEU A 142 -12.40 6.26 -0.34
N ALA A 143 -11.52 7.05 -0.98
CA ALA A 143 -11.93 8.13 -1.88
C ALA A 143 -12.73 7.63 -3.08
N HIS A 144 -12.34 6.49 -3.64
CA HIS A 144 -13.03 5.83 -4.74
C HIS A 144 -14.42 5.31 -4.34
N ALA A 145 -14.54 4.69 -3.17
CA ALA A 145 -15.84 4.25 -2.64
C ALA A 145 -16.79 5.44 -2.43
N LEU A 146 -16.26 6.57 -1.97
CA LEU A 146 -17.02 7.81 -1.71
C LEU A 146 -17.14 8.75 -2.91
N ARG A 147 -16.71 8.34 -4.12
CA ARG A 147 -16.61 9.21 -5.32
C ARG A 147 -17.90 9.92 -5.76
N HIS A 148 -19.05 9.47 -5.28
CA HIS A 148 -20.37 10.04 -5.58
C HIS A 148 -20.87 11.00 -4.49
N VAL A 149 -20.17 11.08 -3.37
CA VAL A 149 -20.57 11.87 -2.20
C VAL A 149 -19.90 13.24 -2.27
N ARG A 150 -20.70 14.30 -2.10
CA ARG A 150 -20.19 15.68 -2.10
C ARG A 150 -19.53 16.02 -0.76
N ASP A 151 -18.60 16.95 -0.79
CA ASP A 151 -17.91 17.50 0.39
C ASP A 151 -17.13 16.47 1.23
N VAL A 152 -16.64 15.42 0.57
CA VAL A 152 -15.64 14.51 1.14
C VAL A 152 -14.24 14.98 0.76
N ARG A 153 -13.35 15.06 1.76
CA ARG A 153 -11.92 15.29 1.59
C ARG A 153 -11.15 14.08 2.09
N VAL A 154 -10.13 13.66 1.35
CA VAL A 154 -9.13 12.69 1.80
C VAL A 154 -7.75 13.34 1.72
N THR A 155 -7.00 13.29 2.81
CA THR A 155 -5.62 13.76 2.87
C THR A 155 -4.71 12.55 2.99
N LEU A 156 -3.86 12.34 1.98
CA LEU A 156 -2.79 11.34 1.98
C LEU A 156 -1.54 12.01 2.56
N ALA A 157 -1.07 11.53 3.70
CA ALA A 157 0.02 12.14 4.45
C ALA A 157 1.17 11.16 4.67
N ASP A 158 2.37 11.60 4.36
CA ASP A 158 3.60 10.81 4.49
C ASP A 158 4.82 11.72 4.72
N ASN A 159 5.89 11.19 5.31
CA ASN A 159 7.17 11.91 5.49
C ASN A 159 8.22 11.53 4.43
N ASP A 160 7.97 10.50 3.63
CA ASP A 160 8.87 10.03 2.58
C ASP A 160 8.55 10.73 1.23
N PRO A 161 9.48 11.52 0.67
CA PRO A 161 9.30 12.16 -0.63
C PRO A 161 8.96 11.18 -1.78
N GLU A 162 9.47 9.95 -1.75
CA GLU A 162 9.22 8.95 -2.79
C GLU A 162 7.80 8.39 -2.69
N ALA A 163 7.31 8.17 -1.47
CA ALA A 163 5.92 7.83 -1.18
C ALA A 163 4.98 8.95 -1.62
N LEU A 164 5.27 10.21 -1.27
CA LEU A 164 4.47 11.37 -1.67
C LEU A 164 4.38 11.52 -3.19
N ALA A 165 5.50 11.33 -3.90
CA ALA A 165 5.52 11.35 -5.37
C ALA A 165 4.64 10.24 -5.97
N LEU A 166 4.60 9.07 -5.34
CA LEU A 166 3.76 7.95 -5.76
C LEU A 166 2.27 8.19 -5.44
N CYS A 167 1.96 8.75 -4.27
CA CYS A 167 0.62 9.22 -3.92
C CYS A 167 0.07 10.21 -4.95
N VAL A 168 0.88 11.19 -5.40
CA VAL A 168 0.49 12.14 -6.45
C VAL A 168 0.20 11.43 -7.77
N ALA A 169 1.05 10.49 -8.17
CA ALA A 169 0.85 9.71 -9.39
C ALA A 169 -0.43 8.87 -9.34
N ASN A 170 -0.68 8.18 -8.22
CA ASN A 170 -1.84 7.32 -8.01
C ASN A 170 -3.14 8.12 -7.90
N ARG A 171 -3.12 9.26 -7.20
CA ARG A 171 -4.23 10.22 -7.18
C ARG A 171 -4.66 10.63 -8.59
N GLY A 172 -3.71 10.83 -9.50
CA GLY A 172 -4.00 11.22 -10.89
C GLY A 172 -4.65 10.11 -11.72
N ARG A 173 -4.62 8.85 -11.25
CA ARG A 173 -5.10 7.66 -11.98
C ARG A 173 -6.39 7.09 -11.41
N VAL A 174 -6.53 7.10 -10.08
CA VAL A 174 -7.67 6.52 -9.39
C VAL A 174 -8.89 7.44 -9.54
N PRO A 175 -10.04 6.95 -10.05
CA PRO A 175 -11.22 7.77 -10.22
C PRO A 175 -11.88 8.06 -8.86
N CYS A 176 -11.63 9.24 -8.31
CA CYS A 176 -12.19 9.71 -7.03
C CYS A 176 -13.44 10.61 -7.17
N GLY A 177 -13.87 10.95 -8.39
CA GLY A 177 -15.11 11.70 -8.64
C GLY A 177 -15.22 13.01 -7.86
N ALA A 178 -16.29 13.16 -7.08
CA ALA A 178 -16.56 14.35 -6.26
C ALA A 178 -15.66 14.44 -5.00
N THR A 179 -15.00 13.34 -4.60
CA THR A 179 -14.10 13.31 -3.46
C THR A 179 -12.83 14.10 -3.78
N ARG A 180 -12.49 15.07 -2.92
CA ARG A 180 -11.24 15.84 -3.05
C ARG A 180 -10.11 15.11 -2.35
N VAL A 181 -9.13 14.67 -3.12
CA VAL A 181 -7.91 14.05 -2.57
C VAL A 181 -6.75 15.06 -2.61
N ALA A 182 -6.07 15.23 -1.47
CA ALA A 182 -4.86 16.04 -1.33
C ALA A 182 -3.71 15.16 -0.86
N VAL A 183 -2.49 15.48 -1.30
CA VAL A 183 -1.25 14.83 -0.84
C VAL A 183 -0.47 15.85 -0.05
N ARG A 184 0.05 15.46 1.11
CA ARG A 184 0.72 16.38 2.04
C ARG A 184 1.94 15.73 2.68
N ALA A 185 3.07 16.43 2.60
CA ALA A 185 4.24 16.09 3.40
C ALA A 185 3.92 16.35 4.87
N LEU A 186 4.12 15.35 5.72
CA LEU A 186 3.87 15.44 7.14
C LEU A 186 4.77 14.49 7.92
N ASP A 187 5.55 15.06 8.83
CA ASP A 187 6.31 14.30 9.82
C ASP A 187 5.56 14.33 11.15
N LEU A 188 5.25 13.16 11.71
CA LEU A 188 4.56 13.06 13.00
C LEU A 188 5.42 13.55 14.17
N TRP A 189 6.75 13.51 14.04
CA TRP A 189 7.66 14.00 15.08
C TRP A 189 7.81 15.53 15.05
N ASP A 190 7.44 16.19 13.95
CA ASP A 190 7.33 17.65 13.91
C ASP A 190 5.95 18.08 14.45
N ALA A 191 5.94 18.65 15.66
CA ALA A 191 4.72 19.12 16.30
C ALA A 191 3.95 20.17 15.48
N ALA A 192 4.65 21.06 14.75
CA ALA A 192 4.01 22.06 13.91
C ALA A 192 3.40 21.45 12.65
N ALA A 193 4.02 20.41 12.10
CA ALA A 193 3.47 19.65 10.98
C ALA A 193 2.25 18.82 11.42
N ALA A 194 2.36 18.11 12.55
CA ALA A 194 1.29 17.32 13.15
C ALA A 194 0.07 18.17 13.52
N ALA A 195 0.27 19.43 13.94
CA ALA A 195 -0.79 20.37 14.25
C ALA A 195 -1.76 20.68 13.08
N GLN A 196 -1.34 20.36 11.86
CA GLN A 196 -2.12 20.60 10.66
C GLN A 196 -2.90 19.34 10.20
N LEU A 197 -2.89 18.24 10.97
CA LEU A 197 -3.66 17.02 10.65
C LEU A 197 -5.17 17.27 10.67
N GLY A 198 -5.62 18.07 11.63
CA GLY A 198 -7.04 18.27 11.90
C GLY A 198 -7.61 19.61 11.44
N PRO A 199 -8.94 19.79 11.61
CA PRO A 199 -9.87 18.78 12.13
C PRO A 199 -10.26 17.73 11.08
N TYR A 200 -10.29 16.45 11.44
CA TYR A 200 -10.73 15.30 10.63
C TYR A 200 -11.83 14.47 11.32
N ASP A 201 -12.53 13.65 10.54
CA ASP A 201 -13.63 12.77 11.00
C ASP A 201 -13.18 11.30 11.11
N LEU A 202 -12.19 10.88 10.32
CA LEU A 202 -11.61 9.53 10.35
C LEU A 202 -10.10 9.62 10.11
N LEU A 203 -9.33 8.94 10.96
CA LEU A 203 -7.94 8.62 10.71
C LEU A 203 -7.80 7.16 10.30
N VAL A 204 -7.04 6.88 9.25
CA VAL A 204 -6.54 5.54 8.92
C VAL A 204 -5.03 5.57 8.88
N CYS A 205 -4.38 4.52 9.35
CA CYS A 205 -2.92 4.47 9.42
C CYS A 205 -2.44 3.03 9.32
N ASN A 206 -1.53 2.76 8.38
CA ASN A 206 -0.67 1.59 8.41
C ASN A 206 0.77 2.07 8.68
N PRO A 207 1.16 2.22 9.97
CA PRO A 207 2.49 2.71 10.29
C PRO A 207 3.53 1.59 10.17
N PRO A 208 4.83 1.94 10.06
CA PRO A 208 5.89 0.96 10.25
C PRO A 208 5.80 0.38 11.67
N TYR A 209 5.78 -0.95 11.80
CA TYR A 209 5.55 -1.64 13.08
C TYR A 209 6.52 -2.78 13.38
N ILE A 210 7.42 -3.10 12.43
CA ILE A 210 8.39 -4.18 12.58
C ILE A 210 9.53 -3.70 13.49
N ALA A 211 9.90 -4.51 14.47
CA ALA A 211 11.04 -4.23 15.33
C ALA A 211 12.37 -4.25 14.53
N ALA A 212 13.37 -3.48 14.97
CA ALA A 212 14.60 -3.30 14.22
C ALA A 212 15.43 -4.59 14.07
N ASP A 213 15.34 -5.49 15.05
CA ASP A 213 15.96 -6.82 15.08
C ASP A 213 15.20 -7.84 14.23
N GLU A 214 13.86 -7.76 14.20
CA GLU A 214 13.01 -8.56 13.32
C GLU A 214 13.22 -8.23 11.83
N HIS A 215 13.62 -7.01 11.49
CA HIS A 215 13.91 -6.65 10.10
C HIS A 215 14.95 -7.59 9.44
N ALA A 216 15.88 -8.17 10.21
CA ALA A 216 16.89 -9.08 9.68
C ALA A 216 16.31 -10.46 9.28
N THR A 217 15.12 -10.84 9.75
CA THR A 217 14.48 -12.12 9.47
C THR A 217 13.49 -12.07 8.31
N LEU A 218 13.14 -10.86 7.85
CA LEU A 218 12.23 -10.66 6.70
C LEU A 218 12.75 -11.31 5.42
N ASP A 219 11.82 -11.61 4.52
CA ASP A 219 12.13 -12.12 3.19
C ASP A 219 13.13 -11.23 2.46
N VAL A 220 14.03 -11.86 1.68
CA VAL A 220 15.08 -11.14 0.94
C VAL A 220 14.48 -10.11 0.00
N SER A 221 13.38 -10.42 -0.67
CA SER A 221 12.70 -9.50 -1.58
C SER A 221 12.20 -8.25 -0.86
N VAL A 222 11.67 -8.38 0.36
CA VAL A 222 11.23 -7.26 1.19
C VAL A 222 12.42 -6.42 1.61
N ARG A 223 13.44 -7.04 2.22
CA ARG A 223 14.63 -6.32 2.72
C ARG A 223 15.45 -5.64 1.64
N ALA A 224 15.48 -6.22 0.43
CA ALA A 224 16.32 -5.74 -0.67
C ALA A 224 15.63 -4.66 -1.52
N TYR A 225 14.29 -4.65 -1.58
CA TYR A 225 13.56 -3.78 -2.50
C TYR A 225 12.61 -2.80 -1.83
N GLU A 226 12.22 -2.99 -0.56
CA GLU A 226 11.33 -2.08 0.14
C GLU A 226 12.08 -1.22 1.16
N SER A 227 11.58 0.00 1.38
CA SER A 227 12.20 0.99 2.25
C SER A 227 12.14 0.50 3.69
N ARG A 228 13.31 0.37 4.31
CA ARG A 228 13.41 0.06 5.75
C ARG A 228 12.61 1.06 6.60
N ARG A 229 12.46 2.32 6.17
CA ARG A 229 11.66 3.35 6.86
C ARG A 229 10.16 3.05 6.85
N ALA A 230 9.67 2.35 5.83
CA ALA A 230 8.27 1.95 5.72
C ALA A 230 7.95 0.67 6.51
N LEU A 231 8.99 -0.08 6.91
CA LEU A 231 8.86 -1.37 7.60
C LEU A 231 9.12 -1.25 9.10
N VAL A 232 10.22 -0.59 9.46
CA VAL A 232 10.72 -0.54 10.84
C VAL A 232 10.11 0.62 11.60
N GLY A 233 9.35 0.32 12.66
CA GLY A 233 8.63 1.30 13.50
C GLY A 233 9.51 2.20 14.36
N ASP A 234 10.81 1.91 14.43
CA ASP A 234 11.53 2.02 15.68
C ASP A 234 12.99 2.47 15.53
N THR A 235 13.51 3.05 16.61
CA THR A 235 14.96 3.15 16.85
C THR A 235 15.51 1.82 17.40
N PRO A 236 16.84 1.57 17.42
CA PRO A 236 17.35 0.30 17.94
C PRO A 236 16.97 0.05 19.42
N ASN A 237 16.53 -1.17 19.74
CA ASN A 237 16.16 -1.67 21.09
C ASN A 237 14.80 -1.22 21.66
N THR A 238 13.81 -0.95 20.81
CA THR A 238 12.41 -0.67 21.21
C THR A 238 11.47 -1.83 20.83
N ASP A 239 10.17 -1.71 21.11
CA ASP A 239 9.17 -2.79 21.09
C ASP A 239 8.18 -2.77 19.89
N GLY A 240 8.48 -2.00 18.86
CA GLY A 240 7.69 -1.81 17.64
C GLY A 240 6.57 -0.78 17.77
N LEU A 241 6.49 -0.06 18.90
CA LEU A 241 5.30 0.72 19.26
C LEU A 241 5.45 2.25 19.18
N ASP A 242 6.58 2.78 18.71
CA ASP A 242 6.86 4.22 18.77
C ASP A 242 5.87 5.07 17.96
N TYR A 243 5.47 4.61 16.76
CA TYR A 243 4.42 5.27 15.99
C TYR A 243 3.09 5.30 16.75
N TYR A 244 2.70 4.21 17.43
CA TYR A 244 1.44 4.17 18.17
C TYR A 244 1.47 5.06 19.41
N ARG A 245 2.59 5.12 20.13
CA ARG A 245 2.79 6.08 21.23
C ARG A 245 2.65 7.51 20.71
N ARG A 246 3.30 7.81 19.57
CA ARG A 246 3.23 9.14 18.98
C ARG A 246 1.81 9.49 18.51
N LEU A 247 1.09 8.54 17.92
CA LEU A 247 -0.31 8.73 17.55
C LEU A 247 -1.17 8.95 18.80
N ALA A 248 -0.98 8.18 19.87
CA ALA A 248 -1.69 8.35 21.13
C ALA A 248 -1.46 9.74 21.77
N GLU A 249 -0.29 10.35 21.57
CA GLU A 249 -0.03 11.75 21.98
C GLU A 249 -0.72 12.80 21.10
N LEU A 250 -0.93 12.50 19.82
CA LEU A 250 -1.48 13.45 18.84
C LEU A 250 -3.02 13.42 18.77
N LEU A 251 -3.63 12.25 18.94
CA LEU A 251 -5.10 12.08 19.00
C LEU A 251 -5.79 13.04 20.01
N PRO A 252 -5.23 13.34 21.20
CA PRO A 252 -5.81 14.28 22.17
C PRO A 252 -5.88 15.73 21.78
N GLN A 253 -5.07 16.17 20.82
CA GLN A 253 -4.86 17.60 20.60
C GLN A 253 -5.99 18.28 19.82
N GLY A 254 -7.16 17.64 19.72
CA GLY A 254 -8.36 18.23 19.12
C GLY A 254 -8.39 18.19 17.60
N TYR A 255 -7.50 17.41 16.97
CA TYR A 255 -7.53 17.18 15.52
C TYR A 255 -8.72 16.32 15.09
N MET A 256 -9.41 15.69 16.03
CA MET A 256 -10.58 14.84 15.77
C MET A 256 -11.86 15.61 16.03
N ARG A 257 -12.77 15.61 15.05
CA ARG A 257 -14.15 16.06 15.27
C ARG A 257 -14.85 15.04 16.17
N ALA A 258 -15.65 15.51 17.12
CA ALA A 258 -16.50 14.63 17.91
C ALA A 258 -17.37 13.78 16.96
N THR A 259 -17.38 12.46 17.15
CA THR A 259 -18.08 11.55 16.24
C THR A 259 -19.57 11.87 16.23
N ARG A 260 -20.08 12.24 15.05
CA ARG A 260 -21.54 12.44 14.84
C ARG A 260 -22.29 11.13 14.71
N ASP A 261 -21.56 10.04 14.45
CA ASP A 261 -22.08 8.69 14.23
C ASP A 261 -21.24 7.72 15.06
N ARG A 262 -21.84 7.10 16.08
CA ARG A 262 -21.16 6.13 16.94
C ARG A 262 -20.92 4.78 16.26
N ALA A 263 -21.43 4.56 15.04
CA ALA A 263 -21.25 3.32 14.31
C ALA A 263 -19.92 3.25 13.53
N LEU A 264 -19.21 4.37 13.38
CA LEU A 264 -17.92 4.42 12.69
C LEU A 264 -16.80 4.74 13.69
N PRO A 265 -15.66 4.04 13.62
CA PRO A 265 -14.50 4.42 14.38
C PRO A 265 -13.98 5.78 13.89
N SER A 266 -13.36 6.49 14.82
CA SER A 266 -12.68 7.75 14.60
C SER A 266 -11.23 7.53 14.14
N ALA A 267 -10.67 6.34 14.43
CA ALA A 267 -9.36 5.90 13.98
C ALA A 267 -9.36 4.38 13.68
N VAL A 268 -8.69 3.98 12.59
CA VAL A 268 -8.41 2.56 12.26
C VAL A 268 -6.90 2.42 12.08
N LEU A 269 -6.28 1.56 12.88
CA LEU A 269 -4.82 1.38 12.91
C LEU A 269 -4.48 -0.06 12.54
N GLU A 270 -3.67 -0.26 11.50
CA GLU A 270 -3.03 -1.55 11.26
C GLU A 270 -1.98 -1.80 12.35
N VAL A 271 -1.92 -3.03 12.85
CA VAL A 271 -0.98 -3.44 13.90
C VAL A 271 -0.40 -4.81 13.58
N GLY A 272 0.87 -5.03 13.92
CA GLY A 272 1.49 -6.34 13.76
C GLY A 272 0.89 -7.39 14.69
N ALA A 273 1.05 -8.66 14.33
CA ALA A 273 0.67 -9.81 15.14
C ALA A 273 1.12 -9.65 16.61
N GLY A 274 0.16 -9.72 17.54
CA GLY A 274 0.41 -9.61 18.98
C GLY A 274 0.52 -8.19 19.55
N GLN A 275 0.59 -7.15 18.71
CA GLN A 275 0.68 -5.75 19.18
C GLN A 275 -0.67 -5.15 19.58
N ALA A 276 -1.79 -5.69 19.08
CA ALA A 276 -3.13 -5.10 19.29
C ALA A 276 -3.46 -4.79 20.77
N PRO A 277 -3.25 -5.70 21.75
CA PRO A 277 -3.58 -5.39 23.15
C PRO A 277 -2.78 -4.21 23.73
N ALA A 278 -1.51 -4.05 23.31
CA ALA A 278 -0.65 -2.96 23.75
C ALA A 278 -1.05 -1.64 23.10
N VAL A 279 -1.28 -1.62 21.78
CA VAL A 279 -1.75 -0.44 21.06
C VAL A 279 -3.10 0.03 21.59
N GLU A 280 -4.02 -0.91 21.84
CA GLU A 280 -5.32 -0.57 22.39
C GLU A 280 -5.22 0.03 23.80
N SER A 281 -4.31 -0.46 24.64
CA SER A 281 -4.07 0.12 25.97
C SER A 281 -3.54 1.55 25.86
N LEU A 282 -2.56 1.80 24.99
CA LEU A 282 -1.99 3.13 24.74
C LEU A 282 -3.06 4.15 24.31
N VAL A 283 -3.93 3.78 23.36
CA VAL A 283 -4.97 4.68 22.85
C VAL A 283 -6.08 4.91 23.89
N ARG A 284 -6.44 3.89 24.69
CA ARG A 284 -7.41 4.05 25.78
C ARG A 284 -6.88 4.94 26.89
N GLU A 285 -5.62 4.78 27.29
CA GLU A 285 -4.96 5.59 28.32
C GLU A 285 -4.86 7.06 27.92
N ALA A 286 -4.66 7.34 26.62
CA ALA A 286 -4.72 8.70 26.10
C ALA A 286 -6.13 9.33 26.21
N GLY A 287 -7.19 8.53 26.36
CA GLY A 287 -8.55 9.00 26.63
C GLY A 287 -9.40 9.33 25.39
N HIS A 288 -9.17 8.64 24.27
CA HIS A 288 -9.81 8.99 22.98
C HIS A 288 -10.89 8.04 22.50
N GLY A 289 -11.68 8.60 21.55
CA GLY A 289 -12.94 8.06 21.05
C GLY A 289 -12.83 6.68 20.41
N LEU A 290 -13.93 6.24 19.79
CA LEU A 290 -14.02 4.91 19.17
C LEU A 290 -12.86 4.71 18.19
N PHE A 291 -12.05 3.68 18.40
CA PHE A 291 -10.96 3.29 17.51
C PHE A 291 -11.04 1.77 17.25
N THR A 292 -10.33 1.32 16.22
CA THR A 292 -10.23 -0.10 15.88
C THR A 292 -8.81 -0.42 15.46
N THR A 293 -8.30 -1.55 15.93
CA THR A 293 -7.03 -2.14 15.54
C THR A 293 -7.29 -3.25 14.52
N GLU A 294 -6.46 -3.34 13.49
CA GLU A 294 -6.53 -4.34 12.43
C GLU A 294 -5.23 -5.14 12.45
N THR A 295 -5.28 -6.36 12.96
CA THR A 295 -4.09 -7.21 13.09
C THR A 295 -3.75 -7.86 11.76
N VAL A 296 -2.47 -7.79 11.37
CA VAL A 296 -1.91 -8.39 10.16
C VAL A 296 -0.78 -9.38 10.48
#